data_AF-A0A7X8ZTX8-F1
#
_entry.id   AF-A0A7X8ZTX8-F1
#
_cell.length_a   1.000
_cell.length_b   1.000
_cell.length_c   1.000
_cell.angle_alpha   90.00
_cell.angle_beta   90.00
_cell.angle_gamma   90.00
#
_symmetry.space_group_name_H-M   'P 1'
#
loop_
_entity.id
_entity.type
_entity.pdbx_description
1 polymer ?
#
loop_
_entity_poly.entity_id
_entity_poly.type
_entity_poly.pdbx_seq_one_letter_code
_entity_poly.pdbx_strand_id
1 'polypeptide(L)'
;MKLLETLEKTLKKEPNFITDNGELKKWVIINKAQNYDEELIELLLSEKELKEKFFKKVKDITVFNQALFIQFLEQKNYLNDSYTQYKNKVGLTIDGKYLKQRNEVALVWPFKDCILEGGQSTEEQKRDEIFFNEVLAQDEITQLLEPKVLTNGKRIDKSGEKPLYEFNRSENGAITDNLIIKGNNLLALHTLKEEFAGKVKLIYIDPPYNTGNDSFKYNDTFTILLG
;
A
#
# COMPACT_ATOMS: atom_id res chain seq x y z
N MET A 1 -37.16 17.97 -6.57
CA MET A 1 -36.91 18.55 -5.23
C MET A 1 -37.70 17.83 -4.15
N LYS A 2 -39.04 17.72 -4.23
CA LYS A 2 -39.90 17.05 -3.23
C LYS A 2 -39.40 15.69 -2.68
N LEU A 3 -39.05 14.73 -3.53
CA LEU A 3 -38.71 13.37 -3.07
C LEU A 3 -37.45 13.31 -2.19
N LEU A 4 -36.44 14.14 -2.48
CA LEU A 4 -35.21 14.24 -1.70
C LEU A 4 -35.51 14.81 -0.31
N GLU A 5 -36.22 15.92 -0.25
CA GLU A 5 -36.63 16.56 1.01
C GLU A 5 -37.49 15.62 1.85
N THR A 6 -38.43 14.91 1.22
CA THR A 6 -39.26 13.87 1.87
C THR A 6 -38.39 12.74 2.42
N LEU A 7 -37.39 12.26 1.66
CA LEU A 7 -36.50 11.21 2.13
C LEU A 7 -35.66 11.66 3.32
N GLU A 8 -35.03 12.83 3.23
CA GLU A 8 -34.20 13.36 4.31
C GLU A 8 -34.99 13.57 5.59
N LYS A 9 -36.16 14.20 5.48
CA LYS A 9 -37.04 14.43 6.63
C LYS A 9 -37.46 13.12 7.30
N THR A 10 -37.70 12.09 6.52
CA THR A 10 -38.12 10.78 7.03
C THR A 10 -36.96 10.05 7.69
N LEU A 11 -35.79 10.00 7.06
CA LEU A 11 -34.60 9.37 7.65
C LEU A 11 -34.13 10.09 8.93
N LYS A 12 -34.31 11.41 9.02
CA LYS A 12 -34.02 12.20 10.23
C LYS A 12 -35.00 11.96 11.40
N LYS A 13 -36.03 11.13 11.24
CA LYS A 13 -36.87 10.70 12.36
C LYS A 13 -36.16 9.64 13.22
N GLU A 14 -35.18 8.94 12.66
CA GLU A 14 -34.44 7.88 13.34
C GLU A 14 -33.08 8.42 13.85
N PRO A 15 -32.88 8.58 15.17
CA PRO A 15 -31.65 9.14 15.73
C PRO A 15 -30.38 8.39 15.30
N ASN A 16 -30.48 7.07 15.11
CA ASN A 16 -29.33 6.25 14.69
C ASN A 16 -28.85 6.58 13.27
N PHE A 17 -29.65 7.26 12.46
CA PHE A 17 -29.31 7.65 11.10
C PHE A 17 -28.67 9.04 11.03
N ILE A 18 -28.51 9.73 12.16
CA ILE A 18 -28.04 11.12 12.21
C ILE A 18 -26.69 11.20 12.95
N THR A 19 -25.81 12.09 12.50
CA THR A 19 -24.58 12.50 13.20
C THR A 19 -24.89 13.50 14.31
N ASP A 20 -23.92 13.77 15.17
CA ASP A 20 -24.05 14.78 16.23
C ASP A 20 -24.30 16.20 15.66
N ASN A 21 -23.97 16.41 14.38
CA ASN A 21 -24.16 17.67 13.66
C ASN A 21 -25.51 17.75 12.90
N GLY A 22 -26.38 16.73 13.02
CA GLY A 22 -27.70 16.74 12.36
C GLY A 22 -27.71 16.22 10.91
N GLU A 23 -26.60 15.65 10.44
CA GLU A 23 -26.45 15.13 9.08
C GLU A 23 -26.73 13.64 8.98
N LEU A 24 -27.15 13.15 7.82
CA LEU A 24 -27.44 11.73 7.64
C LEU A 24 -26.17 10.88 7.52
N LYS A 25 -26.08 9.82 8.32
CA LYS A 25 -25.06 8.77 8.24
C LYS A 25 -25.35 7.84 7.04
N LYS A 26 -25.08 8.33 5.82
CA LYS A 26 -25.36 7.62 4.56
C LYS A 26 -24.85 6.17 4.54
N TRP A 27 -23.67 5.92 5.09
CA TRP A 27 -23.10 4.58 5.14
C TRP A 27 -23.93 3.61 6.00
N VAL A 28 -24.50 4.07 7.12
CA VAL A 28 -25.38 3.29 8.00
C VAL A 28 -26.65 2.94 7.24
N ILE A 29 -27.23 3.92 6.56
CA ILE A 29 -28.50 3.78 5.83
C ILE A 29 -28.31 2.83 4.64
N ILE A 30 -27.21 2.95 3.88
CA ILE A 30 -26.87 2.00 2.81
C ILE A 30 -26.64 0.61 3.37
N ASN A 31 -25.94 0.46 4.50
CA ASN A 31 -25.70 -0.84 5.10
C ASN A 31 -26.99 -1.50 5.59
N LYS A 32 -27.88 -0.75 6.24
CA LYS A 32 -29.22 -1.21 6.62
C LYS A 32 -30.05 -1.59 5.41
N ALA A 33 -30.02 -0.80 4.33
CA ALA A 33 -30.68 -1.16 3.08
C ALA A 33 -30.12 -2.46 2.48
N GLN A 34 -28.78 -2.64 2.50
CA GLN A 34 -28.10 -3.84 2.02
C GLN A 34 -28.49 -5.11 2.79
N ASN A 35 -28.82 -4.96 4.08
CA ASN A 35 -29.20 -6.06 4.96
C ASN A 35 -30.72 -6.22 5.13
N TYR A 36 -31.55 -5.51 4.35
CA TYR A 36 -33.01 -5.52 4.46
C TYR A 36 -33.52 -5.23 5.88
N ASP A 37 -32.87 -4.28 6.54
CA ASP A 37 -33.20 -3.86 7.89
C ASP A 37 -34.68 -3.44 8.02
N GLU A 38 -35.36 -4.02 9.00
CA GLU A 38 -36.81 -3.86 9.18
C GLU A 38 -37.19 -2.41 9.52
N GLU A 39 -36.44 -1.76 10.41
CA GLU A 39 -36.69 -0.37 10.83
C GLU A 39 -36.59 0.60 9.66
N LEU A 40 -35.56 0.46 8.83
CA LEU A 40 -35.40 1.27 7.63
C LEU A 40 -36.56 1.04 6.64
N ILE A 41 -36.94 -0.21 6.42
CA ILE A 41 -38.02 -0.56 5.48
C ILE A 41 -39.36 0.00 5.98
N GLU A 42 -39.67 -0.14 7.27
CA GLU A 42 -40.88 0.41 7.89
C GLU A 42 -40.93 1.93 7.75
N LEU A 43 -39.80 2.60 8.01
CA LEU A 43 -39.69 4.04 7.88
C LEU A 43 -39.95 4.51 6.44
N LEU A 44 -39.43 3.80 5.44
CA LEU A 44 -39.68 4.12 4.03
C LEU A 44 -41.12 3.78 3.59
N LEU A 45 -41.74 2.76 4.18
CA LEU A 45 -43.14 2.39 3.91
C LEU A 45 -44.14 3.39 4.51
N SER A 46 -43.75 4.11 5.57
CA SER A 46 -44.60 5.10 6.24
C SER A 46 -44.96 6.30 5.36
N GLU A 47 -44.12 6.61 4.36
CA GLU A 47 -44.33 7.74 3.45
C GLU A 47 -44.76 7.27 2.07
N LYS A 48 -45.90 7.79 1.61
CA LYS A 48 -46.51 7.39 0.32
C LYS A 48 -45.57 7.60 -0.87
N GLU A 49 -44.90 8.76 -0.95
CA GLU A 49 -44.00 9.08 -2.06
C GLU A 49 -42.78 8.14 -2.12
N LEU A 50 -42.23 7.77 -0.95
CA LEU A 50 -41.09 6.86 -0.85
C LEU A 50 -41.51 5.43 -1.18
N LYS A 51 -42.70 5.03 -0.70
CA LYS A 51 -43.30 3.73 -1.02
C LYS A 51 -43.52 3.55 -2.53
N GLU A 52 -44.12 4.54 -3.19
CA GLU A 52 -44.35 4.51 -4.65
C GLU A 52 -43.05 4.45 -5.44
N LYS A 53 -41.95 5.04 -4.92
CA LYS A 53 -40.68 5.08 -5.63
C LYS A 53 -39.79 3.86 -5.40
N PHE A 54 -39.64 3.44 -4.15
CA PHE A 54 -38.65 2.44 -3.74
C PHE A 54 -39.24 1.05 -3.52
N PHE A 55 -40.54 0.86 -3.73
CA PHE A 55 -41.18 -0.43 -3.61
C PHE A 55 -41.93 -0.79 -4.88
N LYS A 56 -42.00 -2.09 -5.17
CA LYS A 56 -42.74 -2.66 -6.28
C LYS A 56 -43.81 -3.60 -5.73
N LYS A 57 -45.04 -3.41 -6.19
CA LYS A 57 -46.12 -4.36 -5.90
C LYS A 57 -46.02 -5.55 -6.86
N VAL A 58 -45.93 -6.76 -6.32
CA VAL A 58 -45.93 -8.02 -7.07
C VAL A 58 -47.10 -8.85 -6.55
N LYS A 59 -48.19 -8.91 -7.32
CA LYS A 59 -49.49 -9.40 -6.85
C LYS A 59 -49.93 -8.62 -5.60
N ASP A 60 -49.99 -9.29 -4.44
CA ASP A 60 -50.41 -8.71 -3.16
C ASP A 60 -49.23 -8.36 -2.24
N ILE A 61 -48.00 -8.63 -2.68
CA ILE A 61 -46.78 -8.43 -1.87
C ILE A 61 -46.10 -7.13 -2.29
N THR A 62 -45.68 -6.34 -1.31
CA THR A 62 -44.87 -5.13 -1.51
C THR A 62 -43.40 -5.49 -1.33
N VAL A 63 -42.60 -5.35 -2.39
CA VAL A 63 -41.19 -5.74 -2.41
C VAL A 63 -40.31 -4.49 -2.41
N PHE A 64 -39.35 -4.42 -1.49
CA PHE A 64 -38.37 -3.33 -1.44
C PHE A 64 -37.40 -3.43 -2.62
N ASN A 65 -37.37 -2.40 -3.47
CA ASN A 65 -36.41 -2.28 -4.56
C ASN A 65 -35.08 -1.70 -4.02
N GLN A 66 -34.37 -2.55 -3.30
CA GLN A 66 -33.09 -2.24 -2.66
C GLN A 66 -32.08 -1.62 -3.64
N ALA A 67 -31.94 -2.19 -4.84
CA ALA A 67 -31.00 -1.70 -5.84
C ALA A 67 -31.32 -0.25 -6.27
N LEU A 68 -32.60 0.06 -6.49
CA LEU A 68 -33.03 1.41 -6.85
C LEU A 68 -32.81 2.41 -5.70
N PHE A 69 -33.07 2.00 -4.46
CA PHE A 69 -32.85 2.85 -3.28
C PHE A 69 -31.37 3.17 -3.07
N ILE A 70 -30.49 2.16 -3.15
CA ILE A 70 -29.04 2.35 -3.03
C ILE A 70 -28.54 3.25 -4.17
N GLN A 71 -28.94 2.95 -5.42
CA GLN A 71 -28.57 3.76 -6.57
C GLN A 71 -29.01 5.23 -6.40
N PHE A 72 -30.19 5.47 -5.85
CA PHE A 72 -30.70 6.81 -5.59
C PHE A 72 -29.85 7.55 -4.55
N LEU A 73 -29.50 6.91 -3.44
CA LEU A 73 -28.61 7.50 -2.43
C LEU A 73 -27.21 7.78 -2.96
N GLU A 74 -26.71 6.96 -3.91
CA GLU A 74 -25.38 7.09 -4.50
C GLU A 74 -25.26 8.19 -5.57
N GLN A 75 -26.36 8.77 -6.05
CA GLN A 75 -26.29 9.87 -7.00
C GLN A 75 -25.58 11.10 -6.40
N LYS A 76 -24.61 11.66 -7.13
CA LYS A 76 -23.67 12.72 -6.69
C LYS A 76 -24.31 14.00 -6.14
N ASN A 77 -25.62 14.19 -6.31
CA ASN A 77 -26.35 15.38 -5.87
C ASN A 77 -27.07 15.21 -4.52
N TYR A 78 -26.93 14.07 -3.82
CA TYR A 78 -27.73 13.78 -2.62
C TYR A 78 -27.18 14.37 -1.32
N LEU A 79 -25.86 14.38 -1.08
CA LEU A 79 -25.26 14.89 0.17
C LEU A 79 -23.80 15.29 -0.11
N ASN A 80 -23.43 16.54 0.18
CA ASN A 80 -22.17 17.15 -0.26
C ASN A 80 -20.93 16.83 0.60
N ASP A 81 -21.04 16.09 1.70
CA ASP A 81 -19.91 15.94 2.63
C ASP A 81 -19.32 14.53 2.60
N SER A 82 -18.75 14.18 1.45
CA SER A 82 -17.77 13.11 1.37
C SER A 82 -16.55 13.61 0.61
N TYR A 83 -15.51 13.99 1.34
CA TYR A 83 -14.23 14.43 0.76
C TYR A 83 -13.56 13.35 -0.11
N THR A 84 -14.08 12.12 -0.11
CA THR A 84 -13.87 11.15 -1.21
C THR A 84 -15.10 10.27 -1.40
N GLN A 85 -15.55 10.07 -2.65
CA GLN A 85 -16.73 9.26 -3.00
C GLN A 85 -16.59 7.74 -2.77
N TYR A 86 -15.53 7.25 -2.11
CA TYR A 86 -15.14 5.84 -2.08
C TYR A 86 -14.99 5.28 -0.65
N LYS A 87 -15.68 4.17 -0.39
CA LYS A 87 -15.69 3.42 0.88
C LYS A 87 -14.33 2.76 1.13
N ASN A 88 -13.49 3.28 2.02
CA ASN A 88 -12.28 2.65 2.60
C ASN A 88 -11.51 1.69 1.67
N LYS A 89 -11.35 2.05 0.39
CA LYS A 89 -10.72 1.23 -0.64
C LYS A 89 -9.93 2.15 -1.57
N VAL A 90 -8.63 1.91 -1.66
CA VAL A 90 -7.74 2.57 -2.61
C VAL A 90 -7.85 1.82 -3.94
N GLY A 91 -8.12 2.53 -5.04
CA GLY A 91 -8.10 1.95 -6.39
C GLY A 91 -8.26 2.95 -7.51
N LEU A 92 -8.06 2.48 -8.74
CA LEU A 92 -8.06 3.30 -9.94
C LEU A 92 -9.44 3.41 -10.56
N THR A 93 -9.73 4.59 -11.13
CA THR A 93 -11.02 4.89 -11.74
C THR A 93 -10.83 5.49 -13.13
N ILE A 94 -11.64 5.06 -14.10
CA ILE A 94 -11.75 5.70 -15.41
C ILE A 94 -13.21 6.13 -15.56
N ASP A 95 -13.44 7.40 -15.94
CA ASP A 95 -14.77 8.00 -16.09
C ASP A 95 -15.72 7.77 -14.90
N GLY A 96 -15.19 7.89 -13.69
CA GLY A 96 -15.95 7.75 -12.44
C GLY A 96 -16.36 6.32 -12.07
N LYS A 97 -15.91 5.30 -12.81
CA LYS A 97 -16.14 3.88 -12.49
C LYS A 97 -14.86 3.24 -11.96
N TYR A 98 -14.99 2.46 -10.88
CA TYR A 98 -13.88 1.69 -10.33
C TYR A 98 -13.44 0.61 -11.33
N LEU A 99 -12.15 0.49 -11.58
CA LEU A 99 -11.55 -0.62 -12.31
C LEU A 99 -11.65 -1.89 -11.45
N LYS A 100 -12.85 -2.45 -11.35
CA LYS A 100 -13.04 -3.80 -10.80
C LYS A 100 -12.61 -4.78 -11.88
N GLN A 101 -11.35 -5.19 -11.82
CA GLN A 101 -10.86 -6.48 -12.32
C GLN A 101 -11.47 -6.87 -13.68
N ARG A 102 -11.34 -5.98 -14.68
CA ARG A 102 -11.33 -6.49 -16.05
C ARG A 102 -10.01 -7.22 -16.18
N ASN A 103 -10.01 -8.45 -16.68
CA ASN A 103 -8.79 -9.19 -17.05
C ASN A 103 -7.97 -8.47 -18.16
N GLU A 104 -8.27 -7.19 -18.43
CA GLU A 104 -7.73 -6.31 -19.47
C GLU A 104 -6.79 -5.24 -18.89
N VAL A 105 -6.73 -5.07 -17.55
CA VAL A 105 -5.89 -4.03 -16.92
C VAL A 105 -5.03 -4.65 -15.82
N ALA A 106 -3.72 -4.75 -16.11
CA ALA A 106 -2.72 -5.06 -15.10
C ALA A 106 -2.03 -3.76 -14.69
N LEU A 107 -1.96 -3.51 -13.38
CA LEU A 107 -1.02 -2.53 -12.86
C LEU A 107 0.37 -3.16 -12.87
N VAL A 108 1.15 -2.83 -13.89
CA VAL A 108 2.54 -3.24 -13.99
C VAL A 108 3.38 -2.07 -13.52
N TRP A 109 3.96 -2.20 -12.33
CA TRP A 109 5.02 -1.30 -11.91
C TRP A 109 6.24 -1.61 -12.77
N PRO A 110 6.77 -0.63 -13.52
CA PRO A 110 8.07 -0.78 -14.15
C PRO A 110 9.09 -1.24 -13.10
N PHE A 111 9.94 -2.21 -13.45
CA PHE A 111 11.00 -2.74 -12.57
C PHE A 111 10.52 -3.53 -11.33
N LYS A 112 9.23 -3.87 -11.20
CA LYS A 112 8.72 -4.64 -10.05
C LYS A 112 9.34 -6.02 -9.89
N ASP A 113 9.81 -6.60 -11.00
CA ASP A 113 10.44 -7.91 -11.07
C ASP A 113 11.94 -7.75 -11.39
N CYS A 114 12.57 -6.67 -10.90
CA CYS A 114 13.98 -6.41 -11.13
C CYS A 114 14.75 -6.08 -9.84
N ILE A 115 16.00 -6.52 -9.77
CA ILE A 115 16.97 -6.16 -8.73
C ILE A 115 17.93 -5.11 -9.28
N LEU A 116 18.08 -4.01 -8.55
CA LEU A 116 19.01 -2.94 -8.90
C LEU A 116 20.39 -3.18 -8.28
N GLU A 117 21.42 -3.32 -9.10
CA GLU A 117 22.81 -3.31 -8.64
C GLU A 117 23.34 -1.88 -8.62
N GLY A 118 23.34 -1.26 -7.44
CA GLY A 118 24.01 0.01 -7.20
C GLY A 118 25.53 -0.15 -7.20
N GLY A 119 26.20 0.47 -8.18
CA GLY A 119 27.63 0.28 -8.44
C GLY A 119 28.53 1.50 -8.29
N GLN A 120 28.01 2.65 -7.86
CA GLN A 120 28.80 3.88 -7.81
C GLN A 120 29.79 3.87 -6.65
N SER A 121 31.09 3.81 -6.96
CA SER A 121 32.17 3.68 -5.98
C SER A 121 32.88 5.01 -5.69
N THR A 122 32.79 5.99 -6.59
CA THR A 122 33.35 7.34 -6.46
C THR A 122 32.43 8.37 -7.13
N GLU A 123 32.45 9.63 -6.68
CA GLU A 123 31.57 10.69 -7.18
C GLU A 123 31.70 10.93 -8.70
N GLU A 124 32.89 10.72 -9.26
CA GLU A 124 33.18 10.93 -10.68
C GLU A 124 32.74 9.79 -11.61
N GLN A 125 32.33 8.64 -11.06
CA GLN A 125 32.00 7.46 -11.86
C GLN A 125 30.52 7.49 -12.30
N LYS A 126 30.28 7.88 -13.55
CA LYS A 126 28.99 7.60 -14.22
C LYS A 126 29.00 6.16 -14.69
N ARG A 127 28.29 5.27 -13.99
CA ARG A 127 28.04 3.90 -14.43
C ARG A 127 26.55 3.78 -14.74
N ASP A 128 26.21 3.07 -15.80
CA ASP A 128 24.83 2.68 -16.05
C ASP A 128 24.40 1.71 -14.96
N GLU A 129 23.35 2.05 -14.22
CA GLU A 129 22.78 1.18 -13.20
C GLU A 129 22.16 -0.05 -13.88
N ILE A 130 22.50 -1.23 -13.38
CA ILE A 130 22.04 -2.48 -13.98
C ILE A 130 20.80 -2.95 -13.23
N PHE A 131 19.70 -3.10 -13.95
CA PHE A 131 18.49 -3.78 -13.47
C PHE A 131 18.49 -5.21 -13.96
N PHE A 132 18.68 -6.15 -13.04
CA PHE A 132 18.55 -7.57 -13.33
C PHE A 132 17.10 -8.00 -13.23
N ASN A 133 16.50 -8.45 -14.32
CA ASN A 133 15.16 -9.03 -14.28
C ASN A 133 15.20 -10.41 -13.60
N GLU A 134 14.30 -10.65 -12.65
CA GLU A 134 14.26 -11.87 -11.83
C GLU A 134 14.07 -13.16 -12.63
N VAL A 135 13.48 -13.08 -13.83
CA VAL A 135 13.27 -14.25 -14.70
C VAL A 135 14.42 -14.43 -15.68
N LEU A 136 14.91 -13.34 -16.28
CA LEU A 136 15.89 -13.40 -17.35
C LEU A 136 17.35 -13.46 -16.86
N ALA A 137 17.64 -12.89 -15.68
CA ALA A 137 18.98 -12.79 -15.11
C ALA A 137 19.11 -13.60 -13.81
N GLN A 138 18.58 -14.83 -13.82
CA GLN A 138 18.57 -15.70 -12.65
C GLN A 138 19.97 -16.05 -12.17
N ASP A 139 20.92 -16.29 -13.07
CA ASP A 139 22.29 -16.70 -12.73
C ASP A 139 23.05 -15.53 -12.07
N GLU A 140 22.94 -14.32 -12.62
CA GLU A 140 23.56 -13.12 -12.05
C GLU A 140 22.96 -12.76 -10.68
N ILE A 141 21.63 -12.85 -10.55
CA ILE A 141 20.94 -12.64 -9.27
C ILE A 141 21.35 -13.68 -8.25
N THR A 142 21.43 -14.94 -8.66
CA THR A 142 21.89 -16.04 -7.81
C THR A 142 23.30 -15.76 -7.34
N GLN A 143 24.23 -15.45 -8.24
CA GLN A 143 25.59 -15.09 -7.88
C GLN A 143 25.64 -13.87 -6.95
N LEU A 144 24.78 -12.87 -7.15
CA LEU A 144 24.73 -11.66 -6.33
C LEU A 144 24.23 -11.96 -4.91
N LEU A 145 23.21 -12.80 -4.77
CA LEU A 145 22.57 -13.18 -3.51
C LEU A 145 23.15 -14.45 -2.86
N GLU A 146 24.09 -15.12 -3.50
CA GLU A 146 24.73 -16.29 -2.90
C GLU A 146 25.48 -15.91 -1.61
N PRO A 147 25.58 -16.82 -0.62
CA PRO A 147 26.34 -16.57 0.59
C PRO A 147 27.78 -16.13 0.27
N LYS A 148 28.17 -14.92 0.72
CA LYS A 148 29.52 -14.40 0.50
C LYS A 148 30.41 -14.75 1.68
N VAL A 149 31.62 -15.21 1.36
CA VAL A 149 32.65 -15.46 2.36
C VAL A 149 33.33 -14.14 2.74
N LEU A 150 33.28 -13.78 4.02
CA LEU A 150 34.08 -12.68 4.55
C LEU A 150 35.55 -13.11 4.58
N THR A 151 36.42 -12.30 3.97
CA THR A 151 37.86 -12.57 3.88
C THR A 151 38.66 -11.45 4.55
N ASN A 152 39.96 -11.69 4.81
CA ASN A 152 40.87 -10.71 5.39
C ASN A 152 40.43 -10.15 6.77
N GLY A 153 39.77 -10.98 7.57
CA GLY A 153 39.33 -10.62 8.92
C GLY A 153 40.51 -10.29 9.83
N LYS A 154 40.42 -9.13 10.50
CA LYS A 154 41.38 -8.69 11.52
C LYS A 154 40.63 -8.24 12.76
N ARG A 155 41.21 -8.52 13.93
CA ARG A 155 40.74 -7.99 15.22
C ARG A 155 41.68 -6.87 15.66
N ILE A 156 41.11 -5.74 16.04
CA ILE A 156 41.87 -4.58 16.51
C ILE A 156 41.51 -4.35 17.98
N ASP A 157 42.51 -4.36 18.85
CA ASP A 157 42.36 -4.04 20.28
C ASP A 157 43.39 -2.99 20.71
N LYS A 158 43.44 -2.65 22.01
CA LYS A 158 44.38 -1.66 22.55
C LYS A 158 45.85 -2.02 22.31
N SER A 159 46.16 -3.29 22.04
CA SER A 159 47.50 -3.81 21.78
C SER A 159 47.83 -3.88 20.28
N GLY A 160 46.91 -3.51 19.39
CA GLY A 160 47.11 -3.45 17.94
C GLY A 160 46.27 -4.43 17.12
N GLU A 161 46.69 -4.69 15.88
CA GLU A 161 46.03 -5.63 14.97
C GLU A 161 46.45 -7.08 15.22
N LYS A 162 45.49 -8.00 15.20
CA LYS A 162 45.67 -9.45 15.30
C LYS A 162 44.85 -10.18 14.24
N PRO A 163 45.29 -11.36 13.78
CA PRO A 163 44.49 -12.19 12.89
C PRO A 163 43.18 -12.60 13.57
N LEU A 164 42.07 -12.56 12.81
CA LEU A 164 40.77 -13.04 13.27
C LEU A 164 40.65 -14.53 12.94
N TYR A 165 40.56 -15.39 13.96
CA TYR A 165 40.31 -16.82 13.79
C TYR A 165 38.83 -17.16 13.96
N GLU A 166 38.14 -16.50 14.90
CA GLU A 166 36.74 -16.72 15.21
C GLU A 166 36.08 -15.45 15.77
N PHE A 167 34.76 -15.35 15.64
CA PHE A 167 33.95 -14.31 16.25
C PHE A 167 33.66 -14.65 17.71
N ASN A 168 33.66 -13.63 18.58
CA ASN A 168 33.11 -13.77 19.92
C ASN A 168 31.60 -13.96 19.81
N ARG A 169 31.06 -14.95 20.52
CA ARG A 169 29.62 -15.25 20.54
C ARG A 169 29.08 -15.27 21.97
N SER A 170 27.84 -14.83 22.16
CA SER A 170 27.11 -14.96 23.42
C SER A 170 26.55 -16.38 23.61
N GLU A 171 25.98 -16.65 24.79
CA GLU A 171 25.41 -17.98 25.13
C GLU A 171 24.31 -18.45 24.17
N ASN A 172 23.60 -17.52 23.52
CA ASN A 172 22.60 -17.79 22.48
C ASN A 172 23.19 -17.85 21.06
N GLY A 173 24.52 -17.88 20.92
CA GLY A 173 25.23 -17.98 19.65
C GLY A 173 25.34 -16.69 18.82
N ALA A 174 24.86 -15.54 19.31
CA ALA A 174 24.94 -14.29 18.56
C ALA A 174 26.36 -13.68 18.60
N ILE A 175 26.82 -13.13 17.48
CA ILE A 175 28.10 -12.41 17.41
C ILE A 175 28.03 -11.16 18.30
N THR A 176 29.02 -10.98 19.17
CA THR A 176 29.12 -9.85 20.12
C THR A 176 30.22 -8.85 19.74
N ASP A 177 31.00 -9.13 18.70
CA ASP A 177 32.03 -8.24 18.20
C ASP A 177 31.44 -6.99 17.52
N ASN A 178 32.13 -5.86 17.64
CA ASN A 178 31.88 -4.69 16.80
C ASN A 178 32.49 -4.94 15.42
N LEU A 179 31.68 -4.85 14.37
CA LEU A 179 32.10 -5.17 13.00
C LEU A 179 32.28 -3.92 12.16
N ILE A 180 33.41 -3.82 11.46
CA ILE A 180 33.64 -2.84 10.39
C ILE A 180 33.82 -3.65 9.10
N ILE A 181 32.95 -3.41 8.12
CA ILE A 181 32.94 -4.15 6.85
C ILE A 181 33.25 -3.18 5.73
N LYS A 182 34.27 -3.51 4.92
CA LYS A 182 34.63 -2.77 3.72
C LYS A 182 34.14 -3.54 2.49
N GLY A 183 33.22 -2.95 1.75
CA GLY A 183 32.68 -3.54 0.52
C GLY A 183 31.41 -2.84 0.06
N ASN A 184 30.77 -3.40 -0.96
CA ASN A 184 29.45 -2.95 -1.41
C ASN A 184 28.42 -3.21 -0.29
N ASN A 185 27.61 -2.20 0.02
CA ASN A 185 26.64 -2.25 1.12
C ASN A 185 25.57 -3.33 0.91
N LEU A 186 25.10 -3.55 -0.31
CA LEU A 186 24.11 -4.58 -0.64
C LEU A 186 24.65 -5.97 -0.30
N LEU A 187 25.87 -6.28 -0.74
CA LEU A 187 26.53 -7.56 -0.47
C LEU A 187 26.81 -7.75 1.03
N ALA A 188 27.25 -6.69 1.71
CA ALA A 188 27.50 -6.72 3.14
C ALA A 188 26.23 -6.99 3.93
N LEU A 189 25.15 -6.25 3.65
CA LEU A 189 23.86 -6.43 4.33
C LEU A 189 23.25 -7.79 4.04
N HIS A 190 23.36 -8.29 2.80
CA HIS A 190 22.90 -9.62 2.45
C HIS A 190 23.63 -10.69 3.27
N THR A 191 24.96 -10.59 3.39
CA THR A 191 25.78 -11.52 4.17
C THR A 191 25.44 -11.49 5.67
N LEU A 192 25.16 -10.30 6.21
CA LEU A 192 24.81 -10.14 7.63
C LEU A 192 23.38 -10.58 7.97
N LYS A 193 22.50 -10.72 6.97
CA LYS A 193 21.08 -10.98 7.16
C LYS A 193 20.83 -12.21 8.03
N GLU A 194 21.51 -13.32 7.77
CA GLU A 194 21.29 -14.57 8.51
C GLU A 194 21.67 -14.45 9.99
N GLU A 195 22.73 -13.72 10.31
CA GLU A 195 23.25 -13.58 11.68
C GLU A 195 22.48 -12.49 12.48
N PHE A 196 22.04 -11.41 11.83
CA PHE A 196 21.52 -10.20 12.50
C PHE A 196 20.04 -9.87 12.22
N ALA A 197 19.33 -10.67 11.42
CA ALA A 197 17.89 -10.44 11.16
C ALA A 197 17.08 -10.35 12.46
N GLY A 198 16.27 -9.29 12.58
CA GLY A 198 15.44 -9.03 13.76
C GLY A 198 16.20 -8.61 15.03
N LYS A 199 17.54 -8.51 14.98
CA LYS A 199 18.39 -8.16 16.14
C LYS A 199 18.89 -6.70 16.11
N VAL A 200 18.70 -5.99 15.00
CA VAL A 200 19.15 -4.60 14.85
C VAL A 200 18.17 -3.64 15.53
N LYS A 201 18.66 -2.91 16.54
CA LYS A 201 17.84 -1.96 17.32
C LYS A 201 17.71 -0.58 16.65
N LEU A 202 18.76 -0.12 15.97
CA LEU A 202 18.83 1.21 15.36
C LEU A 202 19.72 1.14 14.12
N ILE A 203 19.28 1.79 13.04
CA ILE A 203 20.06 1.99 11.82
C ILE A 203 20.19 3.49 11.62
N TYR A 204 21.43 3.97 11.46
CA TYR A 204 21.74 5.34 11.08
C TYR A 204 22.49 5.30 9.75
N ILE A 205 21.95 5.98 8.74
CA ILE A 205 22.55 6.10 7.40
C ILE A 205 22.47 7.56 6.96
N ASP A 206 23.53 8.02 6.30
CA ASP A 206 23.60 9.32 5.65
C ASP A 206 23.94 9.08 4.17
N PRO A 207 22.95 8.64 3.36
CA PRO A 207 23.17 8.40 1.94
C PRO A 207 23.35 9.73 1.19
N PRO A 208 24.03 9.74 0.03
CA PRO A 208 24.15 10.95 -0.78
C PRO A 208 22.78 11.49 -1.18
N TYR A 209 22.56 12.79 -1.00
CA TYR A 209 21.30 13.45 -1.34
C TYR A 209 21.27 13.82 -2.82
N ASN A 210 20.13 13.60 -3.48
CA ASN A 210 19.95 13.98 -4.89
C ASN A 210 19.48 15.46 -5.00
N THR A 211 20.29 16.41 -4.52
CA THR A 211 19.88 17.84 -4.42
C THR A 211 20.11 18.65 -5.70
N GLY A 212 20.54 18.02 -6.79
CA GLY A 212 20.81 18.69 -8.08
C GLY A 212 22.09 19.54 -8.13
N ASN A 213 22.62 19.94 -6.96
CA ASN A 213 23.92 20.63 -6.80
C ASN A 213 25.03 19.71 -6.25
N ASP A 214 24.69 18.50 -5.80
CA ASP A 214 25.68 17.53 -5.35
C ASP A 214 26.46 16.93 -6.54
N SER A 215 27.76 16.71 -6.34
CA SER A 215 28.64 16.03 -7.29
C SER A 215 28.19 14.58 -7.57
N PHE A 216 27.45 13.99 -6.64
CA PHE A 216 26.85 12.66 -6.74
C PHE A 216 25.54 12.70 -7.53
N LYS A 217 25.62 12.81 -8.85
CA LYS A 217 24.44 12.68 -9.72
C LYS A 217 24.02 11.22 -9.79
N TYR A 218 22.97 10.86 -9.05
CA TYR A 218 22.29 9.58 -9.21
C TYR A 218 21.62 9.52 -10.58
N ASN A 219 21.65 8.37 -11.26
CA ASN A 219 21.01 8.24 -12.56
C ASN A 219 19.49 8.18 -12.35
N ASP A 220 18.81 9.30 -12.60
CA ASP A 220 17.36 9.42 -12.55
C ASP A 220 16.67 8.95 -13.85
N THR A 221 17.48 8.59 -14.87
CA THR A 221 17.04 8.17 -16.18
C THR A 221 17.35 6.69 -16.41
N PHE A 222 16.41 5.84 -16.01
CA PHE A 222 16.51 4.39 -16.18
C PHE A 222 16.18 3.99 -17.63
N THR A 223 17.18 3.51 -18.38
CA THR A 223 16.97 2.94 -19.72
C THR A 223 17.10 1.42 -19.63
N ILE A 224 16.06 0.70 -20.07
CA ILE A 224 16.08 -0.77 -20.12
C ILE A 224 16.92 -1.19 -21.33
N LEU A 225 18.00 -1.93 -21.11
CA LEU A 225 18.62 -2.75 -22.14
C LEU A 225 17.76 -3.99 -22.34
N LEU A 226 16.85 -3.92 -23.32
CA LEU A 226 16.20 -5.11 -23.88
C LEU A 226 17.20 -5.74 -24.85
N GLY A 227 17.84 -6.83 -24.42
CA GLY A 227 18.56 -7.74 -25.31
C GLY A 227 17.60 -8.62 -26.11
#